data_AF-A0A3L7Z3C1-F1
#
_entry.id   AF-A0A3L7Z3C1-F1
#
_cell.length_a   1.000
_cell.length_b   1.000
_cell.length_c   1.000
_cell.angle_alpha   90.00
_cell.angle_beta   90.00
_cell.angle_gamma   90.00
#
_symmetry.space_group_name_H-M   'P 1'
#
loop_
_entity.id
_entity.type
_entity.pdbx_description
1 polymer ?
#
loop_
_entity_poly.entity_id
_entity_poly.type
_entity_poly.pdbx_seq_one_letter_code
_entity_poly.pdbx_strand_id
1 'polypeptide(L)'
;MIDGEQLKRNILDDMRVELSDEFDKNFDRKAFFTKKWKRRANPNAKGSLLMVTGTMRRSIKAEVRGNGVRFTSAVPYAAIHNEGGTGTKPVRQHTRTSRKGKQYTVKAHTRKFTMPKRQFVGDGKRTQEIIKGVIADNVADFNMQLSKFIRK
;
A
#
# COMPACT_ATOMS: atom_id res chain seq x y z
N MET A 1 7.40 6.61 36.04
CA MET A 1 8.55 7.45 35.66
C MET A 1 8.30 7.95 34.26
N ILE A 2 8.59 9.22 34.00
CA ILE A 2 8.48 9.79 32.66
C ILE A 2 9.67 9.25 31.86
N ASP A 3 9.39 8.44 30.85
CA ASP A 3 10.39 7.66 30.13
C ASP A 3 10.32 7.97 28.63
N GLY A 4 11.45 8.40 28.06
CA GLY A 4 11.58 8.67 26.63
C GLY A 4 11.37 7.43 25.76
N GLU A 5 11.69 6.23 26.26
CA GLU A 5 11.40 4.99 25.55
C GLU A 5 9.89 4.72 25.46
N GLN A 6 9.12 5.08 26.50
CA GLN A 6 7.67 4.98 26.45
C GLN A 6 7.07 5.97 25.44
N LEU A 7 7.56 7.22 25.41
CA LEU A 7 7.15 8.20 24.39
C LEU A 7 7.41 7.68 22.98
N LYS A 8 8.60 7.15 22.73
CA LYS A 8 8.95 6.57 21.43
C LYS A 8 8.02 5.42 21.05
N ARG A 9 7.70 4.52 21.98
CA ARG A 9 6.77 3.41 21.74
C ARG A 9 5.37 3.90 21.38
N ASN A 10 4.85 4.89 22.10
CA ASN A 10 3.53 5.47 21.83
C ASN A 10 3.49 6.10 20.44
N ILE A 11 4.48 6.93 20.10
CA ILE A 11 4.60 7.54 18.75
C ILE A 11 4.57 6.46 17.67
N LEU A 12 5.35 5.39 17.83
CA LEU A 12 5.45 4.34 16.81
C LEU A 12 4.16 3.52 16.68
N ASP A 13 3.45 3.26 17.78
CA ASP A 13 2.18 2.54 17.73
C ASP A 13 1.05 3.39 17.14
N ASP A 14 0.98 4.67 17.51
CA ASP A 14 0.02 5.61 16.94
C ASP A 14 0.29 5.82 15.45
N MET A 15 1.57 5.96 15.06
CA MET A 15 1.96 6.01 13.64
C MET A 15 1.52 4.75 12.91
N ARG A 16 1.63 3.57 13.53
CA ARG A 16 1.21 2.31 12.94
C ARG A 16 -0.29 2.31 12.69
N VAL A 17 -1.10 2.73 13.66
CA VAL A 17 -2.56 2.78 13.56
C VAL A 17 -2.99 3.80 12.50
N GLU A 18 -2.57 5.05 12.63
CA GLU A 18 -2.98 6.15 11.75
C GLU A 18 -2.57 5.92 10.29
N LEU A 19 -1.34 5.48 10.05
CA LEU A 19 -0.88 5.18 8.69
C LEU A 19 -1.60 3.96 8.10
N SER A 20 -1.88 2.93 8.91
CA SER A 20 -2.62 1.75 8.44
C SER A 20 -4.00 2.14 7.97
N ASP A 21 -4.72 2.93 8.76
CA ASP A 21 -6.07 3.38 8.45
C ASP A 21 -6.09 4.28 7.20
N GLU A 22 -5.15 5.22 7.08
CA GLU A 22 -5.10 6.10 5.91
C GLU A 22 -4.68 5.38 4.63
N PHE A 23 -3.76 4.42 4.71
CA PHE A 23 -3.42 3.59 3.56
C PHE A 23 -4.52 2.61 3.19
N ASP A 24 -5.31 2.12 4.14
CA ASP A 24 -6.46 1.27 3.86
C ASP A 24 -7.55 2.03 3.08
N LYS A 25 -7.84 3.27 3.47
CA LYS A 25 -8.78 4.17 2.76
C LYS A 25 -8.37 4.44 1.30
N ASN A 26 -7.10 4.30 0.94
CA ASN A 26 -6.64 4.46 -0.46
C ASN A 26 -7.29 3.46 -1.41
N PHE A 27 -7.64 2.26 -0.94
CA PHE A 27 -8.35 1.25 -1.74
C PHE A 27 -9.77 1.68 -2.09
N ASP A 28 -10.45 2.33 -1.17
CA ASP A 28 -11.80 2.84 -1.36
C ASP A 28 -11.78 4.08 -2.27
N ARG A 29 -10.81 4.98 -2.05
CA ARG A 29 -10.54 6.15 -2.90
C ARG A 29 -10.08 5.77 -4.32
N LYS A 30 -9.47 4.58 -4.48
CA LYS A 30 -8.77 4.12 -5.70
C LYS A 30 -7.67 5.10 -6.11
N ALA A 31 -6.98 5.62 -5.11
CA ALA A 31 -6.02 6.70 -5.24
C ALA A 31 -4.99 6.59 -4.13
N PHE A 32 -3.76 7.03 -4.40
CA PHE A 32 -2.81 7.33 -3.34
C PHE A 32 -3.13 8.73 -2.81
N PHE A 33 -3.91 8.79 -1.74
CA PHE A 33 -4.52 10.02 -1.25
C PHE A 33 -5.35 10.70 -2.35
N THR A 34 -4.82 11.75 -2.96
CA THR A 34 -5.47 12.51 -4.04
C THR A 34 -5.14 11.99 -5.44
N LYS A 35 -4.04 11.24 -5.60
CA LYS A 35 -3.56 10.77 -6.91
C LYS A 35 -4.26 9.48 -7.33
N LYS A 36 -5.29 9.60 -8.18
CA LYS A 36 -6.07 8.46 -8.70
C LYS A 36 -5.21 7.45 -9.47
N TRP A 37 -5.51 6.16 -9.27
CA TRP A 37 -4.85 5.07 -9.97
C TRP A 37 -5.30 4.97 -11.42
N LYS A 38 -4.40 4.50 -12.29
CA LYS A 38 -4.75 4.22 -13.69
C LYS A 38 -5.79 3.10 -13.78
N ARG A 39 -6.85 3.37 -14.55
CA ARG A 39 -7.92 2.41 -14.86
C ARG A 39 -7.36 1.13 -15.52
N ARG A 40 -8.13 0.05 -15.45
CA ARG A 40 -7.79 -1.21 -16.15
C ARG A 40 -7.82 -0.99 -17.66
N ALA A 41 -6.98 -1.72 -18.38
CA ALA A 41 -7.00 -1.73 -19.83
C ALA A 41 -8.32 -2.31 -20.39
N ASN A 42 -8.89 -3.31 -19.71
CA ASN A 42 -10.22 -3.82 -20.02
C ASN A 42 -11.30 -2.97 -19.32
N PRO A 43 -12.16 -2.25 -20.07
CA PRO A 43 -13.24 -1.45 -19.49
C PRO A 43 -14.34 -2.29 -18.85
N ASN A 44 -14.56 -3.52 -19.34
CA ASN A 44 -15.63 -4.43 -18.90
C ASN A 44 -15.18 -5.37 -17.77
N ALA A 45 -14.07 -5.07 -17.11
CA ALA A 45 -13.56 -5.89 -16.02
C ALA A 45 -14.48 -5.81 -14.79
N LYS A 46 -14.89 -6.97 -14.26
CA LYS A 46 -15.76 -7.07 -13.08
C LYS A 46 -15.13 -6.44 -11.83
N GLY A 47 -15.99 -5.88 -10.97
CA GLY A 47 -15.65 -5.38 -9.65
C GLY A 47 -14.84 -4.08 -9.64
N SER A 48 -14.40 -3.66 -8.45
CA SER A 48 -13.63 -2.43 -8.25
C SER A 48 -12.13 -2.65 -8.48
N LEU A 49 -11.38 -1.57 -8.76
CA LEU A 49 -9.94 -1.65 -9.01
C LEU A 49 -9.22 -2.09 -7.74
N LEU A 50 -8.42 -3.17 -7.81
CA LEU A 50 -7.74 -3.80 -6.66
C LEU A 50 -8.67 -4.32 -5.53
N MET A 51 -9.97 -4.13 -5.69
CA MET A 51 -11.02 -4.45 -4.72
C MET A 51 -12.07 -5.38 -5.33
N VAL A 52 -11.63 -6.35 -6.12
CA VAL A 52 -12.53 -7.40 -6.66
C VAL A 52 -12.82 -8.41 -5.58
N THR A 53 -11.78 -9.07 -5.06
CA THR A 53 -11.87 -9.99 -3.91
C THR A 53 -11.45 -9.34 -2.59
N GLY A 54 -10.74 -8.20 -2.67
CA GLY A 54 -10.14 -7.51 -1.51
C GLY A 54 -8.91 -8.23 -0.92
N THR A 55 -8.42 -9.32 -1.53
CA THR A 55 -7.31 -10.12 -0.97
C THR A 55 -6.05 -9.28 -0.75
N MET A 56 -5.72 -8.38 -1.67
CA MET A 56 -4.53 -7.54 -1.54
C MET A 56 -4.65 -6.54 -0.37
N ARG A 57 -5.78 -5.85 -0.24
CA ARG A 57 -6.07 -4.95 0.90
C ARG A 57 -5.90 -5.69 2.23
N ARG A 58 -6.58 -6.83 2.38
CA ARG A 58 -6.51 -7.67 3.60
C ARG A 58 -5.13 -8.28 3.87
N SER A 59 -4.27 -8.38 2.85
CA SER A 59 -2.94 -8.96 3.02
C SER A 59 -1.92 -8.00 3.62
N ILE A 60 -2.22 -6.70 3.65
CA ILE A 60 -1.30 -5.66 4.13
C ILE A 60 -1.28 -5.70 5.65
N LYS A 61 -0.08 -5.73 6.22
CA LYS A 61 0.15 -5.70 7.66
C LYS A 61 1.15 -4.60 7.99
N ALA A 62 0.89 -3.89 9.08
CA ALA A 62 1.81 -2.92 9.66
C ALA A 62 2.37 -3.47 10.97
N GLU A 63 3.69 -3.39 11.13
CA GLU A 63 4.41 -3.81 12.33
C GLU A 63 5.40 -2.72 12.73
N VAL A 64 5.51 -2.42 14.03
CA VAL A 64 6.61 -1.58 14.54
C VAL A 64 7.88 -2.42 14.52
N ARG A 65 8.92 -1.95 13.82
CA ARG A 65 10.25 -2.57 13.81
C ARG A 65 11.33 -1.52 13.99
N GLY A 66 12.14 -1.71 15.03
CA GLY A 66 13.23 -0.78 15.35
C GLY A 66 12.70 0.63 15.62
N ASN A 67 13.05 1.57 14.75
CA ASN A 67 12.70 2.99 14.89
C ASN A 67 11.60 3.42 13.89
N GLY A 68 10.78 2.50 13.39
CA GLY A 68 9.75 2.84 12.41
C GLY A 68 8.65 1.80 12.25
N VAL A 69 7.71 2.12 11.36
CA VAL A 69 6.59 1.24 11.00
C VAL A 69 6.89 0.59 9.65
N ARG A 70 6.90 -0.74 9.60
CA ARG A 70 7.09 -1.52 8.39
C ARG A 70 5.76 -2.05 7.89
N PHE A 71 5.49 -1.81 6.61
CA PHE A 71 4.36 -2.39 5.90
C PHE A 71 4.81 -3.59 5.07
N THR A 72 4.10 -4.70 5.22
CA THR A 72 4.34 -5.95 4.48
C THR A 72 3.06 -6.45 3.84
N SER A 73 3.17 -7.36 2.88
CA SER A 73 2.03 -8.02 2.25
C SER A 73 2.28 -9.51 2.12
N ALA A 74 1.25 -10.31 2.39
CA ALA A 74 1.28 -11.76 2.19
C ALA A 74 1.15 -12.19 0.71
N VAL A 75 0.83 -11.28 -0.22
CA VAL A 75 0.67 -11.63 -1.64
C VAL A 75 1.86 -11.13 -2.48
N PRO A 76 2.45 -11.97 -3.35
CA PRO A 76 3.69 -11.65 -4.06
C PRO A 76 3.53 -10.53 -5.10
N TYR A 77 2.30 -10.27 -5.54
CA TYR A 77 2.00 -9.25 -6.56
C TYR A 77 1.68 -7.86 -5.96
N ALA A 78 1.72 -7.69 -4.63
CA ALA A 78 1.46 -6.40 -4.00
C ALA A 78 2.51 -5.35 -4.37
N ALA A 79 3.79 -5.73 -4.33
CA ALA A 79 4.91 -4.83 -4.64
C ALA A 79 4.80 -4.24 -6.05
N ILE A 80 4.63 -5.09 -7.07
CA ILE A 80 4.51 -4.64 -8.47
C ILE A 80 3.24 -3.79 -8.71
N HIS A 81 2.19 -3.95 -7.90
CA HIS A 81 1.05 -3.03 -7.95
C HIS A 81 1.37 -1.69 -7.29
N ASN A 82 2.03 -1.69 -6.13
CA ASN A 82 2.36 -0.47 -5.40
C ASN A 82 3.36 0.43 -6.15
N GLU A 83 4.39 -0.20 -6.72
CA GLU A 83 5.52 0.48 -7.37
C GLU A 83 5.29 0.66 -8.87
N GLY A 84 4.48 -0.21 -9.47
CA GLY A 84 4.44 -0.38 -10.92
C GLY A 84 5.67 -1.14 -11.40
N GLY A 85 5.84 -1.26 -12.72
CA GLY A 85 7.05 -1.82 -13.31
C GLY A 85 6.79 -2.64 -14.55
N THR A 86 7.82 -3.34 -15.01
CA THR A 86 7.73 -4.29 -16.12
C THR A 86 8.13 -5.68 -15.67
N GLY A 87 7.64 -6.68 -16.38
CA GLY A 87 7.97 -8.07 -16.09
C GLY A 87 7.76 -8.95 -17.29
N THR A 88 8.09 -10.23 -17.12
CA THR A 88 7.90 -11.26 -18.14
C THR A 88 6.90 -12.29 -17.67
N LYS A 89 6.08 -12.78 -18.59
CA LYS A 89 5.13 -13.87 -18.35
C LYS A 89 5.36 -14.96 -19.39
N PRO A 90 5.61 -16.22 -18.98
CA PRO A 90 5.64 -17.33 -19.91
C PRO A 90 4.23 -17.60 -20.43
N VAL A 91 4.11 -17.79 -21.74
CA VAL A 91 2.87 -18.16 -22.42
C VAL A 91 3.07 -19.54 -23.02
N ARG A 92 2.22 -20.48 -22.59
CA ARG A 92 2.19 -21.83 -23.14
C ARG A 92 1.68 -21.81 -24.58
N GLN A 93 2.07 -22.81 -25.34
CA GLN A 93 1.55 -23.04 -26.68
C GLN A 93 0.02 -23.15 -26.63
N HIS A 94 -0.66 -22.50 -27.58
CA HIS A 94 -2.11 -22.54 -27.69
C HIS A 94 -2.54 -22.27 -29.14
N THR A 95 -3.77 -22.67 -29.45
CA THR A 95 -4.39 -22.39 -30.75
C THR A 95 -5.09 -21.04 -30.73
N ARG A 96 -4.97 -20.28 -31.82
CA ARG A 96 -5.74 -19.04 -32.03
C ARG A 96 -6.51 -19.10 -33.34
N THR A 97 -7.69 -18.50 -33.34
CA THR A 97 -8.49 -18.29 -34.55
C THR A 97 -8.26 -16.88 -35.06
N SER A 98 -7.93 -16.74 -36.35
CA SER A 98 -7.80 -15.44 -37.01
C SER A 98 -9.17 -14.80 -37.25
N ARG A 99 -9.19 -13.51 -37.59
CA ARG A 99 -10.43 -12.78 -37.93
C ARG A 99 -11.17 -13.38 -39.14
N LYS A 100 -10.45 -14.11 -40.01
CA LYS A 100 -10.99 -14.83 -41.18
C LYS A 100 -11.32 -16.30 -40.89
N GLY A 101 -11.39 -16.71 -39.63
CA GLY A 101 -11.76 -18.09 -39.22
C GLY A 101 -10.63 -19.13 -39.27
N LYS A 102 -9.51 -18.87 -39.94
CA LYS A 102 -8.36 -19.80 -39.97
C LYS A 102 -7.74 -19.98 -38.59
N GLN A 103 -7.59 -21.21 -38.14
CA GLN A 103 -6.88 -21.57 -36.91
C GLN A 103 -5.38 -21.76 -37.14
N TYR A 104 -4.56 -21.38 -36.16
CA TYR A 104 -3.12 -21.59 -36.18
C TYR A 104 -2.57 -21.80 -34.77
N THR A 105 -1.45 -22.52 -34.68
CA THR A 105 -0.76 -22.81 -33.43
C THR A 105 0.25 -21.72 -33.11
N VAL A 106 0.13 -21.10 -31.93
CA VAL A 106 1.12 -20.15 -31.39
C VAL A 106 2.10 -20.92 -30.52
N LYS A 107 3.38 -20.93 -30.89
CA LYS A 107 4.44 -21.57 -30.09
C LYS A 107 4.59 -20.92 -28.71
N ALA A 108 5.08 -21.70 -27.75
CA ALA A 108 5.40 -21.19 -26.42
C ALA A 108 6.44 -20.06 -26.51
N HIS A 109 6.22 -18.98 -25.76
CA HIS A 109 7.11 -17.81 -25.77
C HIS A 109 6.94 -16.98 -24.50
N THR A 110 7.87 -16.06 -24.27
CA THR A 110 7.83 -15.14 -23.14
C THR A 110 7.32 -13.78 -23.61
N ARG A 111 6.35 -13.21 -22.88
CA ARG A 111 5.81 -11.88 -23.17
C ARG A 111 6.22 -10.88 -22.11
N LYS A 112 6.63 -9.69 -22.53
CA LYS A 112 6.81 -8.54 -21.62
C LYS A 112 5.44 -7.93 -21.29
N PHE A 113 5.28 -7.49 -20.05
CA PHE A 113 4.11 -6.73 -19.62
C PHE A 113 4.55 -5.51 -18.81
N THR A 114 3.70 -4.47 -18.81
CA THR A 114 3.89 -3.25 -18.04
C THR A 114 2.72 -3.10 -17.07
N MET A 115 3.03 -3.03 -15.77
CA MET A 115 2.08 -2.78 -14.71
C MET A 115 2.08 -1.28 -14.35
N PRO A 116 0.94 -0.58 -14.43
CA PRO A 116 0.88 0.80 -13.96
C PRO A 116 1.03 0.84 -12.43
N LYS A 117 1.71 1.89 -11.94
CA LYS A 117 1.82 2.18 -10.52
C LYS A 117 0.44 2.46 -9.92
N ARG A 118 0.08 1.72 -8.88
CA ARG A 118 -1.13 1.87 -8.06
C ARG A 118 -0.71 1.91 -6.61
N GLN A 119 -0.07 3.01 -6.23
CA GLN A 119 0.49 3.18 -4.91
C GLN A 119 -0.63 3.22 -3.87
N PHE A 120 -0.59 2.32 -2.90
CA PHE A 120 -1.52 2.28 -1.77
C PHE A 120 -0.80 2.53 -0.45
N VAL A 121 0.48 2.15 -0.36
CA VAL A 121 1.38 2.40 0.76
C VAL A 121 2.62 3.12 0.25
N GLY A 122 3.11 4.09 1.02
CA GLY A 122 4.42 4.68 0.80
C GLY A 122 4.49 6.12 1.27
N ASP A 123 5.60 6.76 0.92
CA ASP A 123 5.83 8.14 1.30
C ASP A 123 5.17 9.14 0.36
N GLY A 124 4.77 10.28 0.92
CA GLY A 124 4.13 11.38 0.22
C GLY A 124 3.80 12.52 1.19
N LYS A 125 3.42 13.69 0.64
CA LYS A 125 3.12 14.88 1.46
C LYS A 125 2.12 14.58 2.58
N ARG A 126 1.03 13.87 2.25
CA ARG A 126 0.00 13.50 3.24
C ARG A 126 0.52 12.51 4.29
N THR A 127 1.35 11.54 3.89
CA THR A 127 2.01 10.62 4.83
C THR A 127 2.84 11.41 5.84
N GLN A 128 3.64 12.37 5.38
CA GLN A 128 4.49 13.20 6.24
C GLN A 128 3.66 14.11 7.17
N GLU A 129 2.54 14.64 6.71
CA GLU A 129 1.60 15.40 7.56
C GLU A 129 1.04 14.55 8.70
N ILE A 130 0.63 13.31 8.41
CA ILE A 130 0.12 12.37 9.42
C ILE A 130 1.20 12.07 10.46
N ILE A 131 2.42 11.75 10.00
CA ILE A 131 3.55 11.46 10.89
C ILE A 131 3.86 12.66 11.81
N LYS A 132 3.88 13.88 11.25
CA LYS A 132 4.11 15.10 12.03
C LYS A 132 3.01 15.33 13.07
N GLY A 133 1.74 15.10 12.71
CA GLY A 133 0.62 15.20 13.63
C GLY A 133 0.78 14.25 14.82
N VAL A 134 0.99 12.96 14.54
CA VAL A 134 1.18 11.93 15.58
C VAL A 134 2.33 12.27 16.54
N ILE A 135 3.46 12.72 16.00
CA ILE A 135 4.61 13.12 16.82
C ILE A 135 4.25 14.33 17.70
N ALA A 136 3.61 15.35 17.12
CA ALA A 136 3.24 16.56 17.86
C ALA A 136 2.27 16.25 19.01
N ASP A 137 1.25 15.42 18.76
CA ASP A 137 0.25 15.03 19.76
C ASP A 137 0.90 14.27 20.92
N ASN A 138 1.74 13.28 20.62
CA ASN A 138 2.46 12.50 21.63
C ASN A 138 3.44 13.34 22.45
N VAL A 139 4.15 14.28 21.81
CA VAL A 139 5.07 15.19 22.50
C VAL A 139 4.31 16.17 23.40
N ALA A 140 3.14 16.66 22.96
CA ALA A 140 2.29 17.51 23.78
C ALA A 140 1.80 16.79 25.04
N ASP A 141 1.33 15.54 24.90
CA ASP A 141 0.90 14.71 26.02
C ASP A 141 2.04 14.45 27.01
N PHE A 142 3.23 14.15 26.50
CA PHE A 142 4.42 13.97 27.32
C PHE A 142 4.79 15.24 28.10
N ASN A 143 4.76 16.41 27.44
CA ASN A 143 5.02 17.70 28.09
C ASN A 143 3.99 18.00 29.19
N MET A 144 2.71 17.66 28.98
CA MET A 144 1.67 17.78 29.99
C MET A 144 1.95 16.87 31.20
N GLN A 145 2.38 15.63 30.97
CA GLN A 145 2.76 14.71 32.05
C GLN A 145 3.98 15.23 32.83
N LEU A 146 4.99 15.76 32.13
CA LEU A 146 6.20 16.34 32.72
C LEU A 146 5.89 17.56 33.57
N SER A 147 5.07 18.48 33.08
CA SER A 147 4.67 19.65 33.86
C SER A 147 3.89 19.28 35.13
N LYS A 148 2.99 18.28 35.06
CA LYS A 148 2.28 17.76 36.24
C LYS A 148 3.22 17.11 37.25
N PHE A 149 4.25 16.40 36.78
CA PHE A 149 5.23 15.76 37.63
C PHE A 149 6.11 16.78 38.36
N ILE A 150 6.60 17.82 37.66
CA ILE A 150 7.45 18.88 38.26
C ILE A 150 6.69 19.76 39.26
N ARG A 151 5.39 19.97 39.04
CA ARG A 151 4.55 20.77 39.95
C ARG A 151 4.18 20.06 41.26
N LYS A 152 4.49 18.77 41.38
CA LYS A 152 4.23 17.96 42.57
C LYS A 152 5.47 17.88 43.44
#